data_AF-A0A6G2DF77-F1
#
_entry.id   AF-A0A6G2DF77-F1
#
_cell.length_a   1.000
_cell.length_b   1.000
_cell.length_c   1.000
_cell.angle_alpha   90.00
_cell.angle_beta   90.00
_cell.angle_gamma   90.00
#
_symmetry.space_group_name_H-M   'P 1'
#
loop_
_entity.id
_entity.type
_entity.pdbx_description
1 polymer ?
#
loop_
_entity_poly.entity_id
_entity_poly.type
_entity_poly.pdbx_seq_one_letter_code
_entity_poly.pdbx_strand_id
1 'polypeptide(L)' 'MADDKLRATPAARKLADDLGINLYDVSGSGANGRVHKEDVETYKDTNVVRISPLAKRIALEHNIA' A
#
# COMPACT_ATOMS: atom_id res chain seq x y z
N MET A 1 23.90 9.11 12.72
CA MET A 1 22.92 8.09 12.29
C MET A 1 22.29 8.61 11.02
N ALA A 2 22.45 7.91 9.90
CA ALA A 2 22.00 8.39 8.59
C ALA A 2 20.48 8.51 8.57
N ASP A 3 20.01 9.61 8.02
CA ASP A 3 18.62 10.04 7.93
C ASP A 3 17.73 8.88 7.45
N ASP A 4 16.88 8.37 8.36
CA ASP A 4 15.81 7.40 8.09
C ASP A 4 14.67 8.05 7.28
N LYS A 5 15.05 8.93 6.35
CA LYS A 5 14.13 9.60 5.46
C LYS A 5 13.96 8.69 4.27
N LEU A 6 12.82 8.02 4.25
CA LEU A 6 12.47 7.07 3.22
C LEU A 6 12.73 7.67 1.84
N ARG A 7 13.54 6.96 1.06
CA ARG A 7 13.98 7.40 -0.27
C ARG A 7 12.82 7.23 -1.24
N ALA A 8 12.01 8.26 -1.39
CA ALA A 8 10.87 8.27 -2.31
C ALA A 8 11.01 9.40 -3.32
N THR A 9 10.55 9.14 -4.55
CA THR A 9 10.41 10.17 -5.58
C THR A 9 9.34 11.20 -5.19
N PRO A 10 9.41 12.46 -5.65
CA PRO A 10 8.38 13.47 -5.37
C PRO A 10 6.98 13.03 -5.82
N ALA A 11 6.90 12.32 -6.95
CA ALA A 11 5.66 11.78 -7.48
C ALA A 11 5.06 10.71 -6.54
N ALA A 12 5.89 9.82 -5.99
CA ALA A 12 5.45 8.83 -5.01
C ALA A 12 4.94 9.50 -3.72
N ARG A 13 5.63 10.52 -3.20
CA ARG A 13 5.17 11.26 -2.01
C ARG A 13 3.82 11.91 -2.22
N LYS A 14 3.64 12.60 -3.35
CA LYS A 14 2.37 13.26 -3.66
C LYS A 14 1.22 12.25 -3.78
N LEU A 15 1.47 11.12 -4.45
CA LEU A 15 0.46 10.07 -4.60
C LEU A 15 0.11 9.41 -3.26
N ALA A 16 1.12 9.15 -2.42
CA ALA A 16 0.92 8.57 -1.11
C ALA A 16 0.14 9.51 -0.18
N ASP A 17 0.41 10.81 -0.21
CA ASP A 17 -0.31 11.83 0.56
C ASP A 17 -1.78 11.94 0.13
N ASP A 18 -2.04 12.00 -1.19
CA ASP A 18 -3.38 12.06 -1.77
C ASP A 18 -4.23 10.83 -1.41
N LEU A 19 -3.59 9.66 -1.35
CA LEU A 19 -4.24 8.38 -1.03
C LEU A 19 -4.21 8.03 0.46
N GLY A 20 -3.54 8.80 1.31
CA GLY A 20 -3.32 8.47 2.73
C GLY A 20 -2.51 7.18 2.95
N ILE A 21 -1.60 6.84 2.04
CA ILE A 21 -0.74 5.65 2.11
C ILE A 21 0.56 6.00 2.82
N ASN A 22 0.97 5.14 3.75
CA ASN A 22 2.29 5.24 4.38
C ASN A 22 3.37 4.70 3.45
N LEU A 23 4.29 5.55 3.00
CA LEU A 23 5.43 5.14 2.18
C LEU A 23 6.35 4.12 2.87
N TYR A 24 6.33 4.04 4.21
CA TYR A 24 7.07 3.07 5.01
C TYR A 24 6.56 1.64 4.82
N ASP A 25 5.30 1.46 4.45
CA ASP A 25 4.70 0.17 4.17
C ASP A 25 4.83 -0.22 2.68
N VAL A 26 5.26 0.72 1.83
CA VAL A 26 5.43 0.52 0.39
C VAL A 26 6.83 -0.01 0.10
N SER A 27 6.91 -1.20 -0.49
CA SER A 27 8.17 -1.76 -0.97
C SER A 27 8.65 -1.01 -2.21
N GLY A 28 9.77 -0.29 -2.09
CA GLY A 28 10.33 0.48 -3.20
C GLY A 28 11.13 -0.38 -4.18
N SER A 29 10.76 -0.36 -5.46
CA SER A 29 11.42 -1.15 -6.52
C SER A 29 12.68 -0.48 -7.10
N GLY A 30 12.94 0.78 -6.75
CA GLY A 30 14.04 1.57 -7.29
C GLY A 30 15.42 1.28 -6.70
N ALA A 31 16.45 1.85 -7.32
CA ALA A 31 17.84 1.75 -6.85
C ALA A 31 17.99 2.15 -5.37
N ASN A 32 18.59 1.26 -4.57
CA ASN A 32 18.71 1.37 -3.11
C ASN A 32 17.37 1.42 -2.35
N GLY A 33 16.35 0.70 -2.82
CA GLY A 33 15.02 0.66 -2.19
C GLY A 33 14.24 1.96 -2.37
N ARG A 34 14.46 2.67 -3.49
CA ARG A 34 13.79 3.93 -3.76
C ARG A 34 12.34 3.69 -4.19
N VAL A 35 11.39 4.31 -3.50
CA VAL A 35 9.95 4.21 -3.83
C VAL A 35 9.58 5.11 -5.01
N HIS A 36 9.01 4.50 -6.04
CA HIS A 36 8.46 5.14 -7.23
C HIS A 36 6.95 5.27 -7.13
N LYS A 37 6.36 6.06 -8.03
CA LYS A 37 4.90 6.25 -8.09
C LYS A 37 4.18 4.91 -8.30
N GLU A 38 4.74 4.06 -9.16
CA GLU A 38 4.21 2.73 -9.48
C GLU A 38 4.13 1.80 -8.27
N ASP A 39 5.10 1.90 -7.35
CA ASP A 39 5.13 1.10 -6.12
C ASP A 39 3.94 1.46 -5.19
N VAL A 40 3.66 2.76 -5.07
CA VAL A 40 2.52 3.27 -4.27
C VAL A 40 1.18 2.87 -4.90
N GLU A 41 1.10 2.91 -6.23
CA GLU A 41 -0.10 2.50 -6.96
C GLU A 41 -0.35 0.98 -6.81
N THR A 42 0.69 0.17 -6.88
CA THR A 42 0.62 -1.29 -6.69
C THR A 42 0.25 -1.66 -5.25
N TYR A 43 0.74 -0.92 -4.26
CA TYR A 43 0.43 -1.15 -2.85
C TYR A 43 -1.08 -1.01 -2.58
N LYS A 44 -1.74 -0.03 -3.21
CA LYS A 44 -3.20 0.15 -3.14
C LYS A 44 -3.96 -1.11 -3.55
N ASP A 45 -3.57 -1.73 -4.67
CA ASP A 45 -4.22 -2.93 -5.21
C ASP A 45 -4.07 -4.16 -4.31
N THR A 46 -3.05 -4.16 -3.45
CA THR A 46 -2.77 -5.26 -2.53
C THR A 46 -3.50 -5.10 -1.20
N ASN A 47 -3.75 -3.85 -0.75
CA ASN A 47 -4.38 -3.57 0.55
C ASN A 47 -5.92 -3.54 0.51
N VAL A 48 -6.55 -3.61 -0.66
CA VAL A 48 -7.95 -4.05 -0.72
C VAL A 48 -7.99 -5.52 -0.33
N VAL A 49 -8.37 -5.79 0.93
CA VAL A 49 -8.65 -7.14 1.43
C VAL A 49 -9.51 -7.84 0.38
N ARG A 50 -8.88 -8.72 -0.40
CA ARG A 50 -9.60 -9.55 -1.37
C ARG A 50 -10.38 -10.56 -0.56
N ILE A 51 -11.58 -10.16 -0.16
CA ILE A 51 -12.53 -11.07 0.48
C ILE A 51 -12.78 -12.16 -0.56
N SER A 52 -12.32 -13.38 -0.29
CA SER A 52 -12.66 -14.49 -1.15
C SER A 52 -14.19 -14.63 -1.18
N PRO A 53 -14.79 -15.07 -2.30
CA PRO A 53 -16.24 -15.30 -2.37
C PRO A 53 -16.74 -16.21 -1.23
N LEU A 54 -15.89 -17.14 -0.79
CA LEU A 54 -16.14 -18.00 0.37
C LEU A 54 -16.15 -17.22 1.69
N ALA A 55 -15.20 -16.32 1.93
CA ALA A 55 -15.16 -15.50 3.14
C ALA A 55 -16.38 -14.56 3.24
N LYS A 56 -16.85 -14.02 2.10
CA LYS A 56 -18.12 -13.27 2.05
C LYS A 56 -19.31 -14.15 2.43
N ARG A 57 -19.35 -15.41 1.94
CA ARG A 57 -20.42 -16.37 2.26
C ARG A 57 -20.46 -16.69 3.76
N ILE A 58 -19.30 -16.94 4.36
CA ILE A 58 -19.16 -17.24 5.80
C ILE A 58 -19.60 -16.03 6.64
N ALA A 59 -19.19 -14.80 6.31
CA ALA A 59 -19.60 -13.61 7.07
C ALA A 59 -21.12 -13.39 7.09
N LEU A 60 -21.79 -13.63 5.95
CA LEU A 60 -23.25 -13.57 5.83
C LEU A 60 -23.94 -14.65 6.66
N GLU A 61 -23.42 -15.87 6.64
CA GLU A 61 -23.98 -17.02 7.36
C GLU A 61 -23.92 -16.84 8.89
N HIS A 62 -22.88 -16.15 9.38
CA HIS A 62 -22.69 -15.89 10.81
C HIS A 62 -23.27 -14.54 11.32
N ASN A 63 -23.92 -13.73 10.47
CA ASN A 63 -24.46 -12.40 10.82
C ASN A 63 -23.44 -11.46 11.49
N ILE A 64 -22.19 -11.46 11.01
CA ILE A 64 -21.15 -10.54 11.46
C ILE A 64 -21.03 -9.49 10.36
N ALA A 65 -21.72 -8.35 10.51
CA ALA A 65 -21.68 -7.21 9.59
C ALA A 65 -21.41 -5.92 10.38
#